data_AF-A0A971V0T4-F1
#
_entry.id   AF-A0A971V0T4-F1
#
_cell.length_a   1.000
_cell.length_b   1.000
_cell.length_c   1.000
_cell.angle_alpha   90.00
_cell.angle_beta   90.00
_cell.angle_gamma   90.00
#
_symmetry.space_group_name_H-M   'P 1'
#
loop_
_entity.id
_entity.type
_entity.pdbx_description
1 polymer ?
#
loop_
_entity_poly.entity_id
_entity_poly.type
_entity_poly.pdbx_seq_one_letter_code
_entity_poly.pdbx_strand_id
1 'polypeptide(L)'
;MKKLSFVLLIVIGAMGLTGCRGYNRMVEKQESVTSQWGNVQNAYQRRADLIPNLVNTVKGYAQHEQETFTQVTEARAKATQTTITPDNLTKESLQEFQQAQDQLSQALGRLLLIKENYPELKANQNFLALQDELAGTENRISV
;
A
#
# COMPACT_ATOMS: atom_id res chain seq x y z
N MET A 1 59.63 18.25 -4.96
CA MET A 1 58.45 18.54 -5.80
C MET A 1 57.75 17.28 -6.31
N LYS A 2 58.44 16.32 -6.94
CA LYS A 2 57.82 15.07 -7.46
C LYS A 2 57.03 14.25 -6.41
N LYS A 3 57.54 14.15 -5.17
CA LYS A 3 56.85 13.44 -4.07
C LYS A 3 55.56 14.13 -3.61
N LEU A 4 55.50 15.47 -3.69
CA LEU A 4 54.32 16.25 -3.27
C LEU A 4 53.19 16.16 -4.31
N SER A 5 53.53 16.18 -5.60
CA SER A 5 52.57 15.95 -6.70
C SER A 5 51.97 14.54 -6.67
N PHE A 6 52.75 13.53 -6.26
CA PHE A 6 52.26 12.15 -6.16
C PHE A 6 51.24 11.99 -5.01
N VAL A 7 51.48 12.64 -3.88
CA VAL A 7 50.53 12.66 -2.74
C VAL A 7 49.23 13.37 -3.13
N LEU A 8 49.31 14.50 -3.85
CA LEU A 8 48.12 15.23 -4.30
C LEU A 8 47.24 14.39 -5.25
N LEU A 9 47.85 13.64 -6.17
CA LEU A 9 47.14 12.74 -7.10
C LEU A 9 46.43 11.59 -6.38
N ILE A 10 47.06 11.02 -5.34
CA ILE A 10 46.44 9.96 -4.53
C ILE A 10 45.24 10.50 -3.75
N VAL A 11 45.33 11.71 -3.20
CA VAL A 11 44.23 12.34 -2.44
C VAL A 11 43.04 12.64 -3.37
N ILE A 12 43.29 13.17 -4.57
CA ILE A 12 42.25 13.44 -5.58
C ILE A 12 41.61 12.13 -6.08
N GLY A 13 42.41 11.09 -6.32
CA GLY A 13 41.91 9.76 -6.70
C GLY A 13 41.07 9.12 -5.59
N ALA A 14 41.47 9.27 -4.33
CA ALA A 14 40.72 8.79 -3.18
C ALA A 14 39.37 9.52 -3.02
N MET A 15 39.33 10.85 -3.22
CA MET A 15 38.09 11.64 -3.21
C MET A 15 37.14 11.29 -4.36
N GLY A 16 37.66 11.03 -5.57
CA GLY A 16 36.84 10.58 -6.70
C GLY A 16 36.18 9.21 -6.45
N LEU A 17 36.91 8.29 -5.80
CA LEU A 17 36.40 6.96 -5.45
C LEU A 17 35.31 7.00 -4.36
N THR A 18 35.39 7.91 -3.39
CA THR A 18 34.32 8.10 -2.40
C THR A 18 33.07 8.74 -2.99
N GLY A 19 33.21 9.66 -3.95
CA GLY A 19 32.09 10.28 -4.67
C GLY A 19 31.27 9.27 -5.48
N CYS A 20 31.94 8.43 -6.28
CA CYS A 20 31.28 7.37 -7.05
C CYS A 20 30.66 6.27 -6.15
N ARG A 21 31.31 5.91 -5.04
CA ARG A 21 30.71 4.97 -4.06
C ARG A 21 29.50 5.55 -3.33
N GLY A 22 29.50 6.85 -3.04
CA GLY A 22 28.36 7.54 -2.43
C GLY A 22 27.16 7.62 -3.37
N TYR A 23 27.40 7.93 -4.64
CA TYR A 23 26.36 7.98 -5.67
C TYR A 23 25.74 6.59 -5.93
N ASN A 24 26.57 5.55 -6.08
CA ASN A 24 26.05 4.17 -6.24
C ASN A 24 25.18 3.72 -5.05
N ARG A 25 25.58 4.06 -3.81
CA ARG A 25 24.76 3.79 -2.62
C ARG A 25 23.46 4.59 -2.59
N MET A 26 23.45 5.80 -3.15
CA MET A 26 22.25 6.64 -3.21
C MET A 26 21.24 6.09 -4.22
N VAL A 27 21.72 5.69 -5.40
CA VAL A 27 20.90 5.02 -6.42
C VAL A 27 20.34 3.70 -5.89
N GLU A 28 21.18 2.86 -5.26
CA GLU A 28 20.74 1.60 -4.66
C GLU A 28 19.66 1.81 -3.58
N LYS A 29 19.83 2.83 -2.73
CA LYS A 29 18.79 3.20 -1.74
C LYS A 29 17.50 3.70 -2.41
N GLN A 30 17.62 4.50 -3.47
CA GLN A 30 16.46 5.01 -4.20
C GLN A 30 15.69 3.88 -4.87
N GLU A 31 16.37 2.95 -5.53
CA GLU A 31 15.78 1.75 -6.11
C GLU A 31 15.10 0.88 -5.05
N SER A 32 15.73 0.70 -3.88
CA SER A 32 15.12 -0.01 -2.75
C SER A 32 13.83 0.66 -2.27
N VAL A 33 13.80 1.99 -2.13
CA VAL A 33 12.60 2.74 -1.72
C VAL A 33 11.50 2.61 -2.78
N THR A 34 11.82 2.78 -4.06
CA THR A 34 10.85 2.62 -5.16
C THR A 34 10.30 1.20 -5.21
N SER A 35 11.14 0.18 -5.00
CA SER A 35 10.71 -1.22 -4.95
C SER A 35 9.77 -1.49 -3.77
N GLN A 36 10.11 -1.01 -2.57
CA GLN A 36 9.25 -1.14 -1.39
C GLN A 36 7.92 -0.40 -1.59
N TRP A 37 7.94 0.80 -2.16
CA TRP A 37 6.72 1.54 -2.50
C TRP A 37 5.84 0.75 -3.48
N GLY A 38 6.44 0.14 -4.51
CA GLY A 38 5.73 -0.74 -5.43
C GLY A 38 5.07 -1.93 -4.73
N ASN A 39 5.73 -2.53 -3.74
CA ASN A 39 5.14 -3.61 -2.94
C ASN A 39 3.91 -3.15 -2.13
N VAL A 40 3.99 -1.96 -1.52
CA VAL A 40 2.88 -1.35 -0.77
C VAL A 40 1.71 -1.04 -1.71
N GLN A 41 1.98 -0.42 -2.86
CA GLN A 41 0.96 -0.12 -3.86
C GLN A 41 0.27 -1.38 -4.38
N ASN A 42 1.03 -2.44 -4.64
CA ASN A 42 0.48 -3.74 -5.05
C ASN A 42 -0.43 -4.35 -3.96
N ALA A 43 -0.06 -4.21 -2.68
CA ALA A 43 -0.88 -4.70 -1.58
C ALA A 43 -2.22 -3.94 -1.48
N TYR A 44 -2.18 -2.60 -1.58
CA TYR A 44 -3.40 -1.77 -1.62
C TYR A 44 -4.27 -2.05 -2.83
N GLN A 45 -3.67 -2.25 -4.02
CA GLN A 45 -4.39 -2.62 -5.23
C GLN A 45 -5.11 -3.96 -5.04
N ARG A 46 -4.40 -4.99 -4.54
CA ARG A 46 -5.02 -6.30 -4.26
C ARG A 46 -6.17 -6.19 -3.27
N ARG A 47 -6.01 -5.39 -2.20
CA ARG A 47 -7.09 -5.13 -1.25
C ARG A 47 -8.31 -4.54 -1.96
N ALA A 48 -8.12 -3.52 -2.79
CA ALA A 48 -9.21 -2.91 -3.56
C ALA A 48 -9.87 -3.87 -4.56
N ASP A 49 -9.12 -4.82 -5.13
CA ASP A 49 -9.61 -5.81 -6.09
C ASP A 49 -10.44 -6.93 -5.43
N LEU A 50 -10.20 -7.22 -4.15
CA LEU A 50 -10.97 -8.22 -3.38
C LEU A 50 -12.33 -7.70 -2.91
N ILE A 51 -12.49 -6.39 -2.74
CA ILE A 51 -13.70 -5.76 -2.19
C ILE A 51 -14.97 -6.07 -2.99
N PRO A 52 -14.99 -5.99 -4.34
CA PRO A 52 -16.18 -6.33 -5.11
C PRO A 52 -16.66 -7.77 -4.84
N ASN A 53 -15.74 -8.73 -4.72
CA ASN A 53 -16.05 -10.13 -4.43
C ASN A 53 -16.62 -10.29 -3.01
N LEU A 54 -16.05 -9.58 -2.04
CA LEU A 54 -16.55 -9.54 -0.66
C LEU A 54 -17.98 -8.95 -0.63
N VAL A 55 -18.19 -7.80 -1.25
CA VAL A 55 -19.49 -7.11 -1.31
C VAL A 55 -20.54 -7.99 -2.00
N ASN A 56 -20.19 -8.66 -3.10
CA ASN A 56 -21.11 -9.57 -3.79
C ASN A 56 -21.50 -10.77 -2.92
N THR A 57 -20.55 -11.32 -2.15
CA THR A 57 -20.82 -12.42 -1.23
C THR A 57 -21.73 -11.96 -0.10
N VAL A 58 -21.47 -10.81 0.52
CA VAL A 58 -22.33 -10.25 1.58
C VAL A 58 -23.72 -9.89 1.04
N LYS A 59 -23.82 -9.31 -0.16
CA LYS A 59 -25.09 -9.00 -0.84
C LYS A 59 -25.97 -10.24 -1.04
N GLY A 60 -25.38 -11.42 -1.25
CA GLY A 60 -26.13 -12.67 -1.37
C GLY A 60 -26.95 -13.00 -0.12
N TYR A 61 -26.49 -12.58 1.06
CA TYR A 61 -27.11 -12.88 2.36
C TYR A 61 -27.81 -11.67 3.01
N ALA A 62 -27.29 -10.46 2.81
CA ALA A 62 -27.71 -9.25 3.51
C ALA A 62 -28.17 -8.15 2.53
N GLN A 63 -29.20 -8.42 1.73
CA GLN A 63 -29.68 -7.49 0.68
C GLN A 63 -30.19 -6.14 1.21
N HIS A 64 -30.61 -6.08 2.49
CA HIS A 64 -31.14 -4.88 3.11
C HIS A 64 -30.05 -3.88 3.55
N GLU A 65 -28.78 -4.28 3.52
CA GLU A 65 -27.62 -3.46 3.93
C GLU A 65 -27.11 -2.52 2.82
N GLN A 66 -28.03 -1.92 2.06
CA GLN A 66 -27.69 -1.08 0.91
C GLN A 66 -26.80 0.11 1.27
N GLU A 67 -27.07 0.76 2.40
CA GLU A 67 -26.27 1.88 2.88
C GLU A 67 -24.81 1.46 3.09
N THR A 68 -24.60 0.31 3.75
CA THR A 68 -23.27 -0.24 4.00
C THR A 68 -22.54 -0.55 2.69
N PHE A 69 -23.22 -1.15 1.71
CA PHE A 69 -22.61 -1.44 0.41
C PHE A 69 -22.22 -0.18 -0.37
N THR A 70 -23.06 0.85 -0.32
CA THR A 70 -22.77 2.14 -0.95
C THR A 70 -21.54 2.78 -0.30
N GLN A 71 -21.48 2.84 1.02
CA GLN A 71 -20.33 3.39 1.75
C GLN A 71 -19.03 2.66 1.41
N VAL A 72 -19.04 1.32 1.32
CA VAL A 72 -17.85 0.54 0.94
C VAL A 72 -17.44 0.81 -0.50
N THR A 73 -18.41 0.92 -1.42
CA THR A 73 -18.15 1.17 -2.84
C THR A 73 -17.55 2.56 -3.05
N GLU A 74 -18.09 3.58 -2.38
CA GLU A 74 -17.58 4.95 -2.41
C GLU A 74 -16.18 5.05 -1.78
N ALA A 75 -15.98 4.42 -0.62
CA ALA A 75 -14.68 4.40 0.04
C ALA A 75 -13.62 3.70 -0.83
N ARG A 76 -13.97 2.59 -1.48
CA ARG A 76 -13.11 1.92 -2.45
C ARG A 76 -12.76 2.85 -3.61
N ALA A 77 -13.76 3.50 -4.20
CA ALA A 77 -13.56 4.41 -5.33
C ALA A 77 -12.57 5.53 -4.97
N LYS A 78 -12.72 6.15 -3.79
CA LYS A 78 -11.79 7.17 -3.28
C LYS A 78 -10.38 6.60 -3.09
N ALA A 79 -10.27 5.45 -2.42
CA ALA A 79 -8.97 4.80 -2.17
C ALA A 79 -8.23 4.40 -3.45
N THR A 80 -8.95 4.04 -4.53
CA THR A 80 -8.36 3.73 -5.84
C THR A 80 -8.04 4.97 -6.66
N GLN A 81 -8.78 6.08 -6.47
CA GLN A 81 -8.57 7.31 -7.20
C GLN A 81 -7.35 8.08 -6.69
N THR A 82 -7.13 8.07 -5.38
CA THR A 82 -5.93 8.65 -4.78
C THR A 82 -4.75 7.71 -5.04
N THR A 83 -4.04 7.92 -6.15
CA THR A 83 -2.82 7.18 -6.50
C THR A 83 -1.60 8.06 -6.31
N ILE A 84 -0.58 7.53 -5.63
CA ILE A 84 0.72 8.19 -5.48
C ILE A 84 1.64 7.72 -6.60
N THR A 85 2.11 8.66 -7.39
CA THR A 85 3.17 8.48 -8.37
C THR A 85 4.48 9.08 -7.82
N PRO A 86 5.65 8.65 -8.32
CA PRO A 86 6.93 9.25 -7.94
C PRO A 86 6.97 10.77 -8.15
N ASP A 87 6.22 11.27 -9.14
CA ASP A 87 6.15 12.68 -9.49
C ASP A 87 5.27 13.51 -8.53
N ASN A 88 4.37 12.88 -7.78
CA ASN A 88 3.43 13.55 -6.88
C ASN A 88 3.67 13.23 -5.40
N LEU A 89 4.84 12.68 -5.06
CA LEU A 89 5.18 12.20 -3.73
C LEU A 89 5.51 13.36 -2.76
N THR A 90 4.46 14.10 -2.37
CA THR A 90 4.51 15.16 -1.36
C THR A 90 3.94 14.66 -0.03
N LYS A 91 4.16 15.43 1.04
CA LYS A 91 3.60 15.10 2.35
C LYS A 91 2.07 15.14 2.32
N GLU A 92 1.53 16.11 1.59
CA GLU A 92 0.09 16.32 1.42
C GLU A 92 -0.55 15.16 0.66
N SER A 93 0.04 14.72 -0.46
CA SER A 93 -0.51 13.60 -1.24
C SER A 93 -0.47 12.28 -0.46
N LEU A 94 0.63 12.01 0.27
CA LEU A 94 0.72 10.85 1.16
C LEU A 94 -0.33 10.90 2.27
N GLN A 95 -0.62 12.09 2.80
CA GLN A 95 -1.64 12.26 3.83
C GLN A 95 -3.05 12.02 3.26
N GLU A 96 -3.36 12.53 2.06
CA GLU A 96 -4.62 12.26 1.37
C GLU A 96 -4.77 10.77 1.04
N PHE A 97 -3.70 10.13 0.59
CA PHE A 97 -3.67 8.70 0.33
C PHE A 97 -3.99 7.92 1.60
N GLN A 98 -3.28 8.21 2.70
CA GLN A 98 -3.50 7.53 3.98
C GLN A 98 -4.95 7.73 4.46
N GLN A 99 -5.49 8.95 4.37
CA GLN A 99 -6.88 9.22 4.74
C GLN A 99 -7.88 8.41 3.92
N ALA A 100 -7.66 8.28 2.61
CA ALA A 100 -8.51 7.47 1.75
C ALA A 100 -8.43 5.97 2.12
N GLN A 101 -7.23 5.47 2.43
CA GLN A 101 -7.04 4.09 2.89
C GLN A 101 -7.70 3.84 4.26
N ASP A 102 -7.60 4.78 5.19
CA ASP A 102 -8.21 4.70 6.52
C ASP A 102 -9.76 4.67 6.42
N GLN A 103 -10.33 5.52 5.57
CA GLN A 103 -11.78 5.51 5.30
C GLN A 103 -12.24 4.17 4.75
N LEU A 104 -11.46 3.57 3.85
CA LEU A 104 -11.73 2.24 3.33
C LEU A 104 -11.64 1.17 4.41
N SER A 105 -10.64 1.22 5.28
CA SER A 105 -10.49 0.28 6.40
C SER A 105 -11.69 0.36 7.36
N GLN A 106 -12.17 1.57 7.66
CA GLN A 106 -13.36 1.78 8.49
C GLN A 106 -14.64 1.23 7.83
N ALA A 107 -14.83 1.48 6.54
CA ALA A 107 -15.99 0.97 5.80
C ALA A 107 -15.98 -0.57 5.75
N LEU A 108 -14.82 -1.20 5.56
CA LEU A 108 -14.65 -2.65 5.64
C LEU A 108 -14.94 -3.18 7.03
N GLY A 109 -14.50 -2.49 8.09
CA GLY A 109 -14.84 -2.85 9.47
C GLY A 109 -16.36 -2.91 9.69
N ARG A 110 -17.11 -1.93 9.18
CA ARG A 110 -18.58 -1.93 9.22
C ARG A 110 -19.19 -3.08 8.42
N LEU A 111 -18.68 -3.35 7.21
CA LEU A 111 -19.13 -4.47 6.38
C LEU A 111 -18.91 -5.83 7.08
N LEU A 112 -17.79 -5.99 7.79
CA LEU A 112 -17.48 -7.21 8.51
C LEU A 112 -18.37 -7.41 9.75
N LEU A 113 -18.88 -6.34 10.37
CA LEU A 113 -19.82 -6.44 11.49
C LEU A 113 -21.19 -6.99 11.07
N ILE A 114 -21.58 -6.85 9.79
CA ILE A 114 -22.83 -7.42 9.27
C ILE A 114 -22.90 -8.92 9.56
N LYS A 115 -21.79 -9.66 9.47
CA LYS A 115 -21.77 -11.12 9.71
C LYS A 115 -22.33 -11.54 11.08
N GLU A 116 -22.28 -10.67 12.09
CA GLU A 116 -22.80 -10.99 13.42
C GLU A 116 -24.33 -11.07 13.43
N ASN A 117 -25.00 -10.34 12.54
CA ASN A 117 -26.44 -10.38 12.35
C ASN A 117 -26.89 -11.49 11.38
N TYR A 118 -25.96 -12.08 10.62
CA TYR A 118 -26.24 -13.07 9.57
C TYR A 118 -25.39 -14.34 9.78
N PRO A 119 -25.85 -15.31 10.59
CA PRO A 119 -25.10 -16.54 10.90
C PRO A 119 -24.69 -17.35 9.67
N GLU A 120 -25.52 -17.39 8.63
CA GLU A 120 -25.21 -18.10 7.38
C GLU A 120 -24.02 -17.47 6.64
N LEU A 121 -23.91 -16.13 6.65
CA LEU A 121 -22.76 -15.42 6.10
C LEU A 121 -21.50 -15.70 6.93
N LYS A 122 -21.62 -15.73 8.26
CA LYS A 122 -20.51 -16.04 9.18
C LYS A 122 -19.91 -17.42 8.94
N ALA A 123 -20.74 -18.40 8.55
CA ALA A 123 -20.33 -19.76 8.23
C ALA A 123 -19.93 -19.96 6.75
N ASN A 124 -20.10 -18.94 5.89
CA ASN A 124 -19.82 -19.07 4.47
C ASN A 124 -18.31 -19.18 4.21
N GLN A 125 -17.88 -20.28 3.57
CA GLN A 125 -16.46 -20.55 3.30
C GLN A 125 -15.80 -19.51 2.39
N ASN A 126 -16.52 -19.00 1.37
CA ASN A 126 -15.99 -17.98 0.48
C ASN A 126 -15.77 -16.65 1.22
N PHE A 127 -16.69 -16.29 2.12
CA PHE A 127 -16.57 -15.10 2.95
C PHE A 127 -15.42 -15.20 3.96
N LEU A 128 -15.18 -16.37 4.54
CA LEU A 128 -14.03 -16.62 5.42
C LEU A 128 -12.72 -16.54 4.63
N ALA A 129 -12.62 -17.18 3.46
CA ALA A 129 -11.44 -17.10 2.61
C ALA A 129 -11.10 -15.67 2.19
N LEU A 130 -12.11 -14.87 1.80
CA LEU A 130 -11.91 -13.47 1.45
C LEU A 130 -11.46 -12.61 2.64
N GLN A 131 -11.95 -12.90 3.86
CA GLN A 131 -11.45 -12.24 5.08
C GLN A 131 -9.98 -12.57 5.33
N ASP A 132 -9.59 -13.83 5.17
CA ASP A 132 -8.20 -14.26 5.35
C ASP A 132 -7.27 -13.61 4.33
N GLU A 133 -7.70 -13.52 3.07
CA GLU A 133 -6.96 -12.80 2.03
C GLU A 133 -6.79 -11.31 2.35
N LEU A 134 -7.86 -10.65 2.80
CA LEU A 134 -7.83 -9.24 3.20
C LEU A 134 -6.92 -9.02 4.41
N ALA A 135 -7.00 -9.88 5.43
CA ALA A 135 -6.09 -9.84 6.57
C ALA A 135 -4.63 -10.05 6.14
N GLY A 136 -4.40 -10.99 5.20
CA GLY A 136 -3.09 -11.20 4.58
C GLY A 136 -2.57 -9.96 3.85
N THR A 137 -3.45 -9.22 3.14
CA THR A 137 -3.06 -7.95 2.52
C THR A 137 -2.74 -6.87 3.55
N GLU A 138 -3.51 -6.76 4.62
CA GLU A 138 -3.30 -5.75 5.67
C GLU A 138 -1.98 -5.99 6.44
N ASN A 139 -1.66 -7.26 6.71
CA ASN A 139 -0.38 -7.64 7.30
C ASN A 139 0.81 -7.26 6.41
N ARG A 140 0.66 -7.34 5.08
CA ARG A 140 1.71 -6.94 4.13
C ARG A 140 1.87 -5.42 4.00
N ILE A 141 0.81 -4.66 4.28
CA ILE A 141 0.85 -3.20 4.33
C ILE A 141 1.53 -2.71 5.61
N SER A 142 1.37 -3.45 6.71
CA SER A 142 1.88 -3.07 8.03
C SER A 142 3.38 -3.34 8.26
N VAL A 143 4.01 -4.12 7.37
CA VAL A 143 5.42 -4.55 7.46
C VAL A 143 6.29 -3.72 6.52
#